data_AF-X1Q625-F1
#
_entry.id   AF-X1Q625-F1
#
_cell.length_a   1.000
_cell.length_b   1.000
_cell.length_c   1.000
_cell.angle_alpha   90.00
_cell.angle_beta   90.00
_cell.angle_gamma   90.00
#
_symmetry.space_group_name_H-M   'P 1'
#
loop_
_entity.id
_entity.type
_entity.pdbx_description
1 polymer ?
#
loop_
_entity_poly.entity_id
_entity_poly.type
_entity_poly.pdbx_seq_one_letter_code
_entity_poly.pdbx_strand_id
1 'polypeptide(L)'
;QIAPVVIGAANMMGKLGIPQAVGITLMGVFIASFAGTTLDTATRIQRYVISELAIDLRIPFLANRWVATSFAVLTAAGLAFATGADGTGAMTLWPLFGTANQLLAALALLVITLYLKRKGGLKFIVTAVPCVIMLVITNWAMVKNEMSFINKGNWLLVIIGGGIFALALWMTVEA
;
A
#
# COMPACT_ATOMS: atom_id res chain seq x y z
N GLN A 1 15.21 9.06 6.09
CA GLN A 1 14.71 10.32 5.49
C GLN A 1 13.61 11.04 6.30
N ILE A 2 13.49 10.84 7.63
CA ILE A 2 12.47 11.53 8.45
C ILE A 2 12.92 12.91 8.98
N ALA A 3 14.22 13.20 8.91
CA ALA A 3 14.82 14.42 9.43
C ALA A 3 14.17 15.72 8.90
N PRO A 4 13.82 15.86 7.60
CA PRO A 4 13.19 17.08 7.10
C PRO A 4 11.84 17.38 7.75
N VAL A 5 11.02 16.35 8.00
CA VAL A 5 9.70 16.49 8.65
C VAL A 5 9.88 16.89 10.12
N VAL A 6 10.80 16.22 10.82
CA VAL A 6 11.08 16.48 12.24
C VAL A 6 11.65 17.89 12.43
N ILE A 7 12.64 18.28 11.62
CA ILE A 7 13.29 19.59 11.70
C ILE A 7 12.32 20.69 11.27
N GLY A 8 11.54 20.47 10.19
CA GLY A 8 10.54 21.42 9.73
C GLY A 8 9.47 21.70 10.79
N ALA A 9 8.91 20.65 11.40
CA ALA A 9 7.94 20.78 12.48
C ALA A 9 8.55 21.42 13.75
N ALA A 10 9.79 21.07 14.11
CA ALA A 10 10.51 21.72 15.21
C ALA A 10 10.72 23.22 14.98
N ASN A 11 11.04 23.64 13.75
CA ASN A 11 11.21 25.05 13.40
C ASN A 11 9.89 25.83 13.48
N MET A 12 8.77 25.22 13.08
CA MET A 12 7.44 25.82 13.24
C MET A 12 7.07 25.99 14.72
N MET A 13 7.32 24.96 15.53
CA MET A 13 7.12 25.04 16.98
C MET A 13 8.01 26.09 17.64
N GLY A 14 9.21 26.31 17.12
CA GLY A 14 10.09 27.41 17.53
C GLY A 14 9.45 28.79 17.40
N LYS A 15 8.60 29.01 16.39
CA LYS A 15 7.84 30.28 16.25
C LYS A 15 6.77 30.48 17.32
N LEU A 16 6.35 29.40 17.98
CA LEU A 16 5.40 29.41 19.10
C LEU A 16 6.09 29.48 20.47
N GLY A 17 7.43 29.65 20.50
CA GLY A 17 8.22 29.73 21.74
C GLY A 17 8.64 28.38 22.31
N ILE A 18 8.41 27.27 21.60
CA ILE A 18 8.83 25.93 22.04
C ILE A 18 10.32 25.74 21.70
N PRO A 19 11.18 25.36 22.66
CA PRO A 19 12.59 25.07 22.38
C PRO A 19 12.77 24.00 21.31
N GLN A 20 13.71 24.19 20.38
CA GLN A 20 13.91 23.31 19.24
C GLN A 20 14.19 21.85 19.65
N ALA A 21 14.95 21.64 20.74
CA ALA A 21 15.21 20.31 21.28
C ALA A 21 13.92 19.58 21.69
N VAL A 22 12.96 20.29 22.31
CA VAL A 22 11.66 19.74 22.69
C VAL A 22 10.81 19.46 21.45
N GLY A 23 10.86 20.33 20.44
CA GLY A 23 10.16 20.11 19.17
C GLY A 23 10.65 18.85 18.43
N ILE A 24 11.97 18.63 18.39
CA ILE A 24 12.57 17.44 17.76
C ILE A 24 12.16 16.17 18.52
N THR A 25 12.23 16.16 19.85
CA THR A 25 11.86 14.97 20.64
C THR A 25 10.38 14.65 20.52
N LEU A 26 9.51 15.64 20.61
CA LEU A 26 8.06 15.46 20.43
C LEU A 26 7.73 14.87 19.05
N MET A 27 8.29 15.43 17.99
CA MET A 27 8.05 14.92 16.63
C MET A 27 8.67 13.54 16.39
N GLY A 28 9.84 13.27 16.98
CA GLY A 28 10.44 11.94 16.95
C GLY A 28 9.53 10.89 17.58
N VAL A 29 9.02 11.16 18.79
CA VAL A 29 8.08 10.25 19.48
C VAL A 29 6.77 10.11 18.71
N PHE A 30 6.24 11.21 18.16
CA PHE A 30 5.03 11.17 17.33
C PHE A 30 5.19 10.26 16.12
N ILE A 31 6.26 10.42 15.34
CA ILE A 31 6.51 9.60 14.15
C ILE A 31 6.71 8.13 14.55
N ALA A 32 7.50 7.86 15.59
CA ALA A 32 7.73 6.49 16.07
C ALA A 32 6.42 5.82 16.53
N SER A 33 5.58 6.54 17.28
CA SER A 33 4.30 6.04 17.78
C SER A 33 3.28 5.82 16.66
N PHE A 34 3.24 6.74 15.69
CA PHE A 34 2.40 6.63 14.50
C PHE A 34 2.81 5.42 13.64
N ALA A 35 4.12 5.25 13.41
CA ALA A 35 4.65 4.11 12.69
C ALA A 35 4.33 2.79 13.42
N GLY A 36 4.53 2.75 14.74
CA GLY A 36 4.22 1.57 15.57
C GLY A 36 2.74 1.19 15.54
N THR A 37 1.84 2.16 15.65
CA THR A 37 0.38 1.92 15.62
C THR A 37 -0.07 1.44 14.24
N THR A 38 0.48 2.05 13.18
CA THR A 38 0.18 1.65 11.80
C THR A 38 0.70 0.25 11.51
N LEU A 39 1.91 -0.07 11.98
CA LEU A 39 2.52 -1.40 11.81
C LEU A 39 1.74 -2.49 12.54
N ASP A 40 1.34 -2.26 13.80
CA ASP A 40 0.51 -3.20 14.57
C ASP A 40 -0.83 -3.46 13.88
N THR A 41 -1.50 -2.39 13.42
CA THR A 41 -2.76 -2.49 12.68
C THR A 41 -2.58 -3.25 11.35
N ALA A 42 -1.56 -2.91 10.56
CA ALA A 42 -1.28 -3.55 9.28
C ALA A 42 -0.96 -5.04 9.46
N THR A 43 -0.14 -5.39 10.45
CA THR A 43 0.22 -6.80 10.75
C THR A 43 -1.01 -7.61 11.16
N ARG A 44 -1.94 -7.02 11.93
CA ARG A 44 -3.20 -7.67 12.30
C ARG A 44 -4.10 -7.89 11.08
N ILE A 45 -4.26 -6.89 10.23
CA ILE A 45 -5.08 -7.00 9.01
C ILE A 45 -4.48 -8.05 8.08
N GLN A 46 -3.17 -8.02 7.85
CA GLN A 46 -2.50 -9.00 7.00
C GLN A 46 -2.68 -10.43 7.54
N ARG A 47 -2.57 -10.62 8.87
CA ARG A 47 -2.88 -11.91 9.50
C ARG A 47 -4.31 -12.37 9.20
N TYR A 48 -5.31 -11.49 9.31
CA TYR A 48 -6.69 -11.86 9.03
C TYR A 48 -6.87 -12.31 7.58
N VAL A 49 -6.29 -11.57 6.63
CA VAL A 49 -6.30 -11.95 5.21
C VAL A 49 -5.63 -13.31 4.98
N ILE A 50 -4.48 -13.57 5.61
CA ILE A 50 -3.78 -14.87 5.50
C ILE A 50 -4.64 -15.99 6.09
N SER A 51 -5.23 -15.77 7.27
CA SER A 51 -6.05 -16.77 7.95
C SER A 51 -7.31 -17.10 7.16
N GLU A 52 -7.99 -16.10 6.60
CA GLU A 52 -9.18 -16.28 5.75
C GLU A 52 -8.82 -17.05 4.47
N LEU A 53 -7.77 -16.63 3.77
CA LEU A 53 -7.32 -17.30 2.55
C LEU A 53 -6.88 -18.75 2.83
N ALA A 54 -6.24 -19.00 3.97
CA ALA A 54 -5.82 -20.34 4.38
C ALA A 54 -7.03 -21.26 4.67
N ILE A 55 -8.11 -20.73 5.22
CA ILE A 55 -9.36 -21.48 5.44
C ILE A 55 -10.01 -21.81 4.10
N ASP A 56 -10.12 -20.83 3.20
CA ASP A 56 -10.73 -21.01 1.88
C ASP A 56 -9.97 -22.00 1.01
N LEU A 57 -8.62 -21.96 1.06
CA LEU A 57 -7.74 -22.89 0.35
C LEU A 57 -7.56 -24.25 1.07
N ARG A 58 -8.25 -24.48 2.20
CA ARG A 58 -8.18 -25.70 3.01
C ARG A 58 -6.76 -26.05 3.49
N ILE A 59 -5.98 -25.05 3.90
CA ILE A 59 -4.63 -25.19 4.49
C ILE A 59 -4.68 -24.79 5.98
N PRO A 60 -5.20 -25.65 6.87
CA PRO A 60 -5.52 -25.28 8.25
C PRO A 60 -4.29 -24.88 9.09
N PHE A 61 -3.10 -25.32 8.73
CA PHE A 61 -1.86 -24.93 9.41
C PHE A 61 -1.58 -23.42 9.30
N LEU A 62 -1.84 -22.83 8.12
CA LEU A 62 -1.66 -21.39 7.89
C LEU A 62 -2.76 -20.54 8.54
N ALA A 63 -3.88 -21.13 8.93
CA ALA A 63 -4.94 -20.44 9.66
C ALA A 63 -4.60 -20.21 11.15
N ASN A 64 -3.59 -20.91 11.69
CA ASN A 64 -3.17 -20.73 13.08
C ASN A 64 -2.64 -19.30 13.30
N ARG A 65 -3.13 -18.63 14.35
CA ARG A 65 -2.76 -17.25 14.73
C ARG A 65 -1.24 -17.01 14.74
N TRP A 66 -0.46 -17.94 15.29
CA TRP A 66 0.99 -17.78 15.41
C TRP A 66 1.68 -17.90 14.05
N VAL A 67 1.28 -18.90 13.27
CA VAL A 67 1.84 -19.15 11.93
C VAL A 67 1.48 -18.00 10.99
N ALA A 68 0.22 -17.56 10.97
CA ALA A 68 -0.24 -16.44 10.16
C ALA A 68 0.46 -15.12 10.55
N THR A 69 0.65 -14.85 11.84
CA THR A 69 1.43 -13.68 12.30
C THR A 69 2.88 -13.78 11.87
N SER A 70 3.53 -14.92 12.07
CA SER A 70 4.93 -15.12 11.65
C SER A 70 5.06 -14.94 10.14
N PHE A 71 4.15 -15.48 9.35
CA PHE A 71 4.14 -15.31 7.90
C PHE A 71 3.95 -13.83 7.50
N ALA A 72 3.01 -13.12 8.11
CA ALA A 72 2.80 -11.70 7.87
C ALA A 72 4.08 -10.88 8.14
N VAL A 73 4.69 -11.07 9.32
CA VAL A 73 5.89 -10.33 9.73
C VAL A 73 7.09 -10.69 8.86
N LEU A 74 7.31 -11.97 8.56
CA LEU A 74 8.46 -12.42 7.75
C LEU A 74 8.35 -11.95 6.30
N THR A 75 7.15 -11.98 5.71
CA THR A 75 6.96 -11.48 4.34
C THR A 75 7.12 -9.96 4.27
N ALA A 76 6.59 -9.22 5.24
CA ALA A 76 6.79 -7.78 5.34
C ALA A 76 8.27 -7.42 5.56
N ALA A 77 8.98 -8.14 6.43
CA ALA A 77 10.41 -7.94 6.65
C ALA A 77 11.23 -8.29 5.40
N GLY A 78 10.93 -9.41 4.74
CA GLY A 78 11.58 -9.83 3.50
C GLY A 78 11.46 -8.77 2.41
N LEU A 79 10.28 -8.16 2.27
CA LEU A 79 10.04 -7.02 1.38
C LEU A 79 10.81 -5.76 1.81
N ALA A 80 10.78 -5.41 3.09
CA ALA A 80 11.44 -4.21 3.61
C ALA A 80 12.97 -4.25 3.44
N PHE A 81 13.56 -5.43 3.58
CA PHE A 81 15.01 -5.66 3.46
C PHE A 81 15.44 -6.19 2.09
N ALA A 82 14.52 -6.35 1.13
CA ALA A 82 14.78 -6.94 -0.19
C ALA A 82 15.87 -6.21 -0.99
N THR A 83 16.06 -4.92 -0.76
CA THR A 83 17.04 -4.09 -1.47
C THR A 83 18.24 -3.69 -0.62
N GLY A 84 18.40 -4.30 0.57
CA GLY A 84 19.51 -4.07 1.49
C GLY A 84 19.08 -3.51 2.84
N ALA A 85 20.01 -3.52 3.80
CA ALA A 85 19.78 -3.02 5.16
C ALA A 85 19.80 -1.49 5.27
N ASP A 86 20.16 -0.78 4.20
CA ASP A 86 20.35 0.68 4.17
C ASP A 86 19.02 1.47 4.24
N GLY A 87 17.88 0.80 4.36
CA GLY A 87 16.56 1.42 4.46
C GLY A 87 16.04 2.06 3.17
N THR A 88 16.71 1.81 2.04
CA THR A 88 16.29 2.28 0.71
C THR A 88 15.15 1.43 0.11
N GLY A 89 14.88 0.25 0.70
CA GLY A 89 13.75 -0.64 0.34
C GLY A 89 12.40 0.03 0.27
N ALA A 90 12.12 0.92 1.22
CA ALA A 90 10.89 1.70 1.21
C ALA A 90 10.72 2.53 -0.07
N MET A 91 11.80 3.12 -0.58
CA MET A 91 11.76 3.97 -1.77
C MET A 91 11.56 3.14 -3.05
N THR A 92 12.10 1.93 -3.09
CA THR A 92 11.90 1.01 -4.22
C THR A 92 10.50 0.41 -4.25
N LEU A 93 9.86 0.23 -3.09
CA LEU A 93 8.48 -0.27 -2.97
C LEU A 93 7.42 0.81 -3.18
N TRP A 94 7.80 2.09 -3.07
CA TRP A 94 6.88 3.23 -3.21
C TRP A 94 6.02 3.20 -4.49
N PRO A 95 6.56 2.88 -5.67
CA PRO A 95 5.74 2.79 -6.88
C PRO A 95 4.69 1.69 -6.82
N LEU A 96 4.99 0.53 -6.22
CA LEU A 96 4.02 -0.56 -6.02
C LEU A 96 2.93 -0.17 -5.03
N PHE A 97 3.30 0.54 -3.95
CA PHE A 97 2.31 1.09 -3.02
C PHE A 97 1.37 2.08 -3.72
N GLY A 98 1.91 2.95 -4.57
CA GLY A 98 1.13 3.90 -5.36
C GLY A 98 0.12 3.21 -6.28
N THR A 99 0.55 2.21 -7.03
CA THR A 99 -0.33 1.50 -7.97
C THR A 99 -1.35 0.60 -7.27
N ALA A 100 -0.99 -0.05 -6.16
CA ALA A 100 -1.94 -0.81 -5.33
C ALA A 100 -3.08 0.07 -4.80
N ASN A 101 -2.76 1.29 -4.34
CA ASN A 101 -3.77 2.24 -3.87
C ASN A 101 -4.68 2.73 -5.01
N GLN A 102 -4.11 2.98 -6.19
CA GLN A 102 -4.90 3.35 -7.37
C GLN A 102 -5.85 2.23 -7.78
N LEU A 103 -5.41 0.97 -7.69
CA LEU A 103 -6.24 -0.19 -7.97
C LEU A 103 -7.39 -0.32 -6.97
N LEU A 104 -7.12 -0.13 -5.66
CA LEU A 104 -8.17 -0.13 -4.64
C LEU A 104 -9.20 1.00 -4.87
N ALA A 105 -8.72 2.19 -5.26
CA ALA A 105 -9.59 3.31 -5.62
C ALA A 105 -10.45 2.98 -6.86
N ALA A 106 -9.86 2.37 -7.89
CA ALA A 106 -10.60 1.90 -9.06
C ALA A 106 -11.67 0.86 -8.69
N LEU A 107 -11.36 -0.07 -7.77
CA LEU A 107 -12.31 -1.08 -7.28
C LEU A 107 -13.49 -0.44 -6.55
N ALA A 108 -13.22 0.50 -5.66
CA ALA A 108 -14.26 1.24 -4.94
C ALA A 108 -15.17 2.00 -5.92
N LEU A 109 -14.59 2.71 -6.89
CA LEU A 109 -15.34 3.42 -7.93
C LEU A 109 -16.16 2.48 -8.81
N LEU A 110 -15.63 1.29 -9.13
CA LEU A 110 -16.35 0.28 -9.89
C LEU A 110 -17.58 -0.22 -9.13
N VAL A 111 -17.43 -0.57 -7.85
CA VAL A 111 -18.54 -1.02 -7.00
C VAL A 111 -19.62 0.04 -6.90
N ILE A 112 -19.25 1.31 -6.70
CA ILE A 112 -20.22 2.42 -6.62
C ILE A 112 -20.89 2.63 -7.99
N THR A 113 -20.15 2.52 -9.09
CA THR A 113 -20.69 2.59 -10.46
C THR A 113 -21.76 1.53 -10.69
N LEU A 114 -21.48 0.28 -10.35
CA LEU A 114 -22.44 -0.83 -10.48
C LEU A 114 -23.67 -0.62 -9.58
N TYR A 115 -23.46 -0.14 -8.37
CA TYR A 115 -24.55 0.19 -7.45
C TYR A 115 -25.47 1.30 -7.99
N LEU A 116 -24.89 2.40 -8.49
CA LEU A 116 -25.65 3.52 -9.06
C LEU A 116 -26.35 3.13 -10.37
N LYS A 117 -25.71 2.28 -11.19
CA LYS A 117 -26.30 1.75 -12.41
C LYS A 117 -27.56 0.93 -12.10
N ARG A 118 -27.53 0.12 -11.03
CA ARG A 118 -28.71 -0.64 -10.55
C ARG A 118 -29.83 0.25 -10.04
N LYS A 119 -29.53 1.43 -9.49
CA LYS A 119 -30.55 2.41 -9.05
C LYS A 119 -31.22 3.17 -10.21
N GLY A 120 -30.73 3.01 -11.44
CA GLY A 120 -31.30 3.64 -12.63
C GLY A 120 -30.88 5.10 -12.84
N GLY A 121 -31.08 5.57 -14.08
CA GLY A 121 -30.69 6.91 -14.53
C GLY A 121 -29.20 7.04 -14.90
N LEU A 122 -28.76 8.27 -15.19
CA LEU A 122 -27.39 8.57 -15.66
C LEU A 122 -26.39 8.87 -14.54
N LYS A 123 -26.79 8.74 -13.27
CA LYS A 123 -25.94 9.08 -12.10
C LYS A 123 -24.68 8.22 -12.00
N PHE A 124 -24.69 7.01 -12.56
CA PHE A 124 -23.53 6.13 -12.59
C PHE A 124 -22.35 6.71 -13.38
N ILE A 125 -22.59 7.62 -14.33
CA ILE A 125 -21.54 8.25 -15.16
C ILE A 125 -20.56 9.03 -14.28
N VAL A 126 -21.05 9.63 -13.19
CA VAL A 126 -20.23 10.43 -12.24
C VAL A 126 -19.12 9.59 -11.62
N THR A 127 -19.32 8.28 -11.43
CA THR A 127 -18.30 7.38 -10.88
C THR A 127 -17.64 6.53 -11.95
N ALA A 128 -18.34 6.22 -13.05
CA ALA A 128 -17.82 5.43 -14.15
C ALA A 128 -16.68 6.15 -14.88
N VAL A 129 -16.82 7.46 -15.15
CA VAL A 129 -15.77 8.22 -15.85
C VAL A 129 -14.47 8.27 -15.02
N PRO A 130 -14.49 8.65 -13.72
CA PRO A 130 -13.30 8.53 -12.88
C PRO A 130 -12.76 7.12 -12.78
N CYS A 131 -13.62 6.09 -12.75
CA CYS A 131 -13.19 4.69 -12.69
C CYS A 131 -12.34 4.31 -13.91
N VAL A 132 -12.83 4.61 -15.12
CA VAL A 132 -12.12 4.32 -16.37
C VAL A 132 -10.79 5.08 -16.44
N ILE A 133 -10.79 6.37 -16.09
CA ILE A 133 -9.57 7.18 -16.05
C ILE A 133 -8.55 6.58 -15.08
N MET A 134 -8.99 6.20 -13.88
CA MET A 134 -8.13 5.56 -12.88
C MET A 134 -7.56 4.24 -13.38
N LEU A 135 -8.36 3.37 -14.01
CA LEU A 135 -7.89 2.11 -14.58
C LEU A 135 -6.85 2.34 -15.68
N VAL A 136 -7.06 3.30 -16.58
CA VAL A 136 -6.10 3.63 -17.65
C VAL A 136 -4.77 4.12 -17.06
N ILE A 137 -4.81 5.06 -16.11
CA ILE A 137 -3.60 5.59 -15.47
C ILE A 137 -2.88 4.49 -14.68
N THR A 138 -3.61 3.65 -13.97
CA THR A 138 -3.04 2.54 -13.18
C THR A 138 -2.33 1.53 -14.09
N ASN A 139 -2.98 1.08 -15.16
CA ASN A 139 -2.39 0.15 -16.12
C ASN A 139 -1.13 0.74 -16.77
N TRP A 140 -1.16 2.03 -17.15
CA TRP A 140 0.01 2.69 -17.71
C TRP A 140 1.16 2.80 -16.69
N ALA A 141 0.87 3.19 -15.46
CA ALA A 141 1.85 3.28 -14.38
C ALA A 141 2.47 1.90 -14.08
N MET A 142 1.66 0.84 -14.06
CA MET A 142 2.12 -0.54 -13.85
C MET A 142 3.08 -0.98 -14.95
N VAL A 143 2.76 -0.77 -16.22
CA VAL A 143 3.67 -1.12 -17.33
C VAL A 143 5.03 -0.40 -17.18
N LYS A 144 5.01 0.89 -16.83
CA LYS A 144 6.26 1.66 -16.59
C LYS A 144 7.06 1.14 -15.40
N ASN A 145 6.39 0.80 -14.30
CA ASN A 145 7.04 0.25 -13.11
C ASN A 145 7.68 -1.10 -13.42
N GLU A 146 6.98 -1.97 -14.16
CA GLU A 146 7.47 -3.31 -14.47
C GLU A 146 8.67 -3.30 -15.40
N MET A 147 8.64 -2.47 -16.45
CA MET A 147 9.84 -2.26 -17.28
C MET A 147 11.02 -1.75 -16.46
N SER A 148 10.78 -0.84 -15.50
CA SER A 148 11.82 -0.32 -14.61
C SER A 148 12.39 -1.39 -13.67
N PHE A 149 11.54 -2.26 -13.11
CA PHE A 149 11.97 -3.34 -12.22
C PHE A 149 12.74 -4.44 -12.97
N ILE A 150 12.31 -4.79 -14.18
CA ILE A 150 13.02 -5.73 -15.05
C ILE A 150 14.41 -5.18 -15.41
N ASN A 151 14.49 -3.91 -15.83
CA ASN A 151 15.77 -3.28 -16.18
C ASN A 151 16.74 -3.19 -14.99
N LYS A 152 16.22 -3.10 -13.76
CA LYS A 152 17.02 -3.09 -12.53
C LYS A 152 17.33 -4.49 -12.01
N GLY A 153 16.86 -5.56 -12.66
CA GLY A 153 17.05 -6.95 -12.24
C GLY A 153 16.36 -7.30 -10.92
N ASN A 154 15.37 -6.52 -10.48
CA ASN A 154 14.72 -6.74 -9.19
C ASN A 154 13.54 -7.71 -9.32
N TRP A 155 13.87 -9.00 -9.42
CA TRP A 155 12.90 -10.07 -9.67
C TRP A 155 11.80 -10.18 -8.60
N LEU A 156 12.09 -9.85 -7.34
CA LEU A 156 11.07 -9.86 -6.29
C LEU A 156 9.96 -8.84 -6.59
N LEU A 157 10.34 -7.60 -6.93
CA LEU A 157 9.36 -6.57 -7.27
C LEU A 157 8.65 -6.87 -8.58
N VAL A 158 9.30 -7.52 -9.55
CA VAL A 158 8.67 -7.96 -10.82
C VAL A 158 7.58 -9.01 -10.57
N ILE A 159 7.79 -9.94 -9.64
CA ILE A 159 6.77 -10.97 -9.35
C ILE A 159 5.56 -10.33 -8.66
N ILE A 160 5.80 -9.45 -7.68
CA ILE A 160 4.74 -8.79 -6.91
C ILE A 160 3.99 -7.78 -7.78
N GLY A 161 4.71 -6.95 -8.54
CA GLY A 161 4.15 -6.01 -9.49
C GLY A 161 3.37 -6.72 -10.59
N GLY A 162 3.91 -7.80 -11.16
CA GLY A 162 3.21 -8.65 -12.12
C GLY A 162 1.89 -9.20 -11.58
N GLY A 163 1.85 -9.63 -10.31
CA GLY A 163 0.62 -10.05 -9.64
C GLY A 163 -0.41 -8.92 -9.52
N ILE A 164 0.01 -7.73 -9.08
CA ILE A 164 -0.85 -6.54 -9.01
C ILE A 164 -1.35 -6.16 -10.40
N PHE A 165 -0.50 -6.30 -11.43
CA PHE A 165 -0.85 -5.96 -12.80
C PHE A 165 -1.90 -6.93 -13.36
N ALA A 166 -1.76 -8.23 -13.07
CA ALA A 166 -2.77 -9.22 -13.43
C ALA A 166 -4.13 -8.89 -12.79
N LEU A 167 -4.14 -8.47 -11.52
CA LEU A 167 -5.38 -8.01 -10.86
C LEU A 167 -5.94 -6.73 -11.50
N ALA A 168 -5.08 -5.80 -11.91
CA ALA A 168 -5.50 -4.59 -12.63
C ALA A 168 -6.14 -4.90 -13.99
N LEU A 169 -5.56 -5.84 -14.73
CA LEU A 169 -6.13 -6.32 -16.00
C LEU A 169 -7.45 -7.04 -15.76
N TRP A 170 -7.52 -7.93 -14.76
CA TRP A 170 -8.76 -8.61 -14.38
C TRP A 170 -9.87 -7.61 -14.07
N MET A 171 -9.59 -6.60 -13.24
CA MET A 171 -10.57 -5.55 -12.94
C MET A 171 -10.98 -4.74 -14.16
N THR A 172 -10.07 -4.52 -15.11
CA THR A 172 -10.37 -3.80 -16.35
C THR A 172 -11.33 -4.61 -17.24
N VAL A 173 -11.25 -5.95 -17.20
CA VAL A 173 -12.18 -6.84 -17.92
C VAL A 173 -13.56 -6.87 -17.26
N GLU A 174 -13.62 -6.77 -15.93
CA GLU A 174 -14.88 -6.79 -15.15
C GLU A 174 -15.62 -5.44 -15.12
N ALA A 175 -14.96 -4.34 -15.50
CA ALA A 175 -15.48 -2.97 -15.41
C ALA A 175 -16.43 -2.58 -16.56
#